data_AF-A0A927CBE4-F1
#
_entry.id   AF-A0A927CBE4-F1
#
_cell.length_a   1.000
_cell.length_b   1.000
_cell.length_c   1.000
_cell.angle_alpha   90.00
_cell.angle_beta   90.00
_cell.angle_gamma   90.00
#
_symmetry.space_group_name_H-M   'P 1'
#
loop_
_entity.id
_entity.type
_entity.pdbx_description
1 polymer ?
#
loop_
_entity_poly.entity_id
_entity_poly.type
_entity_poly.pdbx_seq_one_letter_code
_entity_poly.pdbx_strand_id
1 'polypeptide(L)' 'MANDIRVCDKCKHMKMKTTLSKLQKLAPDTDIKVGCKSYCGPCSRAAFIFINGRYVTAPTEDEAIEKALKYIKA' A
#
# COMPACT_ATOMS: atom_id res chain seq x y z
N MET A 1 -5.43 10.85 -13.61
CA MET A 1 -4.80 11.55 -12.47
C MET A 1 -3.93 10.53 -11.76
N ALA A 2 -2.64 10.78 -11.54
CA ALA A 2 -1.77 9.76 -10.93
C ALA A 2 -2.24 9.46 -9.50
N ASN A 3 -2.48 8.18 -9.19
CA ASN A 3 -2.85 7.76 -7.84
C ASN A 3 -1.61 7.85 -6.94
N ASP A 4 -1.73 8.44 -5.73
CA ASP A 4 -0.62 8.51 -4.75
C ASP A 4 -0.77 7.31 -3.81
N ILE A 5 0.09 6.30 -4.00
CA ILE A 5 0.18 5.15 -3.09
C ILE A 5 1.44 5.31 -2.23
N ARG A 6 1.31 5.10 -0.92
CA ARG A 6 2.47 5.07 -0.02
C ARG A 6 2.52 3.79 0.78
N VAL A 7 3.71 3.21 0.81
CA VAL A 7 4.02 1.98 1.54
C VAL A 7 5.26 2.19 2.41
N CYS A 8 5.32 1.51 3.54
CA CYS A 8 6.44 1.62 4.47
C CYS A 8 7.37 0.42 4.29
N ASP A 9 8.62 0.65 3.91
CA ASP A 9 9.67 -0.38 3.76
C ASP A 9 10.11 -0.96 5.11
N LYS A 10 9.95 -0.20 6.19
CA LYS A 10 10.27 -0.65 7.55
C LYS A 10 9.20 -1.56 8.15
N CYS A 11 8.12 -1.81 7.43
CA CYS A 11 7.00 -2.62 7.88
C CYS A 11 7.30 -4.12 7.72
N LYS A 12 7.37 -4.88 8.82
CA LYS A 12 7.64 -6.33 8.77
C LYS A 12 6.53 -7.16 8.12
N HIS A 13 5.30 -6.62 8.07
CA HIS A 13 4.12 -7.31 7.55
C HIS A 13 3.88 -7.07 6.06
N MET A 14 4.81 -6.43 5.37
CA MET A 14 4.65 -6.03 3.98
C MET A 14 5.91 -6.34 3.18
N LYS A 15 5.77 -7.06 2.07
CA LYS A 15 6.91 -7.47 1.25
C LYS A 15 7.06 -6.52 0.07
N MET A 16 7.83 -5.44 0.26
CA MET A 16 8.00 -4.39 -0.76
C MET A 16 8.19 -4.91 -2.19
N LYS A 17 9.07 -5.90 -2.42
CA LYS A 17 9.26 -6.48 -3.76
C LYS A 17 7.96 -7.02 -4.35
N THR A 18 7.22 -7.81 -3.57
CA THR A 18 5.96 -8.44 -4.00
C THR A 18 4.84 -7.40 -4.10
N THR A 19 4.70 -6.53 -3.10
CA THR A 19 3.66 -5.48 -3.07
C THR A 19 3.84 -4.53 -4.25
N LEU A 20 5.06 -4.03 -4.49
CA LEU A 20 5.35 -3.10 -5.57
C LEU A 20 5.07 -3.74 -6.93
N SER A 21 5.53 -4.98 -7.17
CA SER A 21 5.25 -5.67 -8.43
C SER A 21 3.75 -5.92 -8.65
N LYS A 22 2.99 -6.25 -7.60
CA LYS A 22 1.53 -6.40 -7.70
C LYS A 22 0.84 -5.07 -7.98
N LEU A 23 1.19 -4.02 -7.23
CA LEU A 23 0.62 -2.69 -7.39
C LEU A 23 0.91 -2.10 -8.78
N GLN A 24 2.14 -2.24 -9.28
CA GLN A 24 2.49 -1.79 -10.64
C GLN A 24 1.73 -2.53 -11.73
N LYS A 25 1.51 -3.85 -11.58
CA LYS A 25 0.72 -4.64 -12.54
C LYS A 25 -0.75 -4.24 -12.56
N LEU A 26 -1.30 -3.90 -11.40
CA LEU A 26 -2.72 -3.58 -11.25
C LEU A 26 -3.01 -2.11 -11.49
N ALA A 27 -2.02 -1.24 -11.30
CA ALA A 27 -2.16 0.20 -11.34
C ALA A 27 -0.90 0.86 -11.94
N PRO A 28 -0.66 0.72 -13.26
CA PRO A 28 0.53 1.23 -13.92
C PRO A 28 0.65 2.77 -13.86
N ASP A 29 -0.47 3.49 -13.76
CA ASP A 29 -0.54 4.96 -13.64
C ASP A 29 -0.48 5.48 -12.18
N THR A 30 0.16 4.72 -11.28
CA THR A 30 0.22 5.06 -9.85
C THR A 30 1.63 5.47 -9.44
N ASP A 31 1.74 6.60 -8.76
CA ASP A 31 2.96 7.04 -8.10
C ASP A 31 3.09 6.33 -6.74
N ILE A 32 3.98 5.33 -6.68
CA ILE A 32 4.22 4.55 -5.47
C ILE A 32 5.42 5.13 -4.70
N LYS A 33 5.15 5.78 -3.57
CA LYS A 33 6.18 6.33 -2.67
C LYS A 33 6.46 5.36 -1.54
N VAL A 34 7.71 4.92 -1.44
CA VAL A 34 8.18 4.12 -0.33
C VAL A 34 8.70 5.06 0.77
N GLY A 35 8.08 5.03 1.95
CA GLY A 35 8.50 5.83 3.09
C GLY A 35 7.73 5.55 4.37
N CYS A 36 8.42 5.65 5.50
CA CYS A 36 7.80 5.51 6.82
C CYS A 36 6.87 6.69 7.11
N LYS A 37 5.59 6.40 7.37
CA LYS A 37 4.60 7.42 7.77
C LYS A 37 4.48 7.56 9.29
N SER A 38 5.41 6.98 10.06
CA SER A 38 5.35 6.85 11.52
C SER A 38 4.11 6.11 12.04
N TYR A 39 3.40 5.38 11.17
CA TYR A 39 2.26 4.52 11.50
C TYR A 39 2.70 3.12 11.99
N CYS A 40 3.80 3.08 12.76
CA CYS A 40 4.44 1.83 13.19
C CYS A 40 3.50 0.94 14.01
N GLY A 41 2.53 1.51 14.73
CA GLY A 41 1.53 0.76 15.50
C GLY A 41 0.72 -0.22 14.63
N PRO A 42 -0.12 0.27 13.70
CA PRO A 42 -0.89 -0.61 12.81
C PRO A 42 -0.03 -1.35 11.77
N CYS A 43 1.07 -0.76 11.27
CA CYS A 43 1.96 -1.44 10.32
C CYS A 43 2.70 -2.64 10.94
N SER A 44 2.99 -2.59 12.24
CA SER A 44 3.63 -3.70 12.95
C SER A 44 2.68 -4.85 13.29
N ARG A 45 1.39 -4.74 12.97
CA ARG A 45 0.39 -5.78 13.26
C ARG A 45 -0.28 -6.33 12.01
N ALA A 46 -0.30 -5.56 10.93
CA ALA A 46 -1.06 -5.85 9.72
C ALA A 46 -0.43 -5.17 8.50
N ALA A 47 -0.76 -5.63 7.30
CA ALA A 47 -0.39 -4.95 6.07
C ALA A 47 -1.09 -3.58 5.98
N PHE A 48 -0.34 -2.55 5.60
CA PHE A 48 -0.80 -1.16 5.58
C PHE A 48 -0.46 -0.50 4.24
N ILE A 49 -1.48 -0.06 3.49
CA ILE A 49 -1.33 0.70 2.25
C ILE A 49 -1.99 2.06 2.43
N PHE A 50 -1.29 3.13 2.07
CA PHE A 50 -1.90 4.45 1.93
C PHE A 50 -2.23 4.68 0.47
N ILE A 51 -3.46 5.07 0.13
CA ILE A 51 -3.87 5.40 -1.23
C ILE A 51 -4.78 6.64 -1.24
N ASN A 52 -4.47 7.62 -2.08
CA ASN A 52 -5.32 8.79 -2.35
C ASN A 52 -5.81 9.52 -1.08
N GLY A 53 -4.95 9.62 -0.06
CA GLY A 53 -5.29 10.27 1.21
C GLY A 53 -5.92 9.35 2.27
N ARG A 54 -6.20 8.09 1.94
CA ARG A 54 -6.78 7.09 2.84
C ARG A 54 -5.77 6.02 3.20
N TYR A 55 -5.81 5.52 4.43
CA TYR A 55 -5.07 4.32 4.80
C TYR A 55 -5.98 3.11 4.81
N VAL A 56 -5.44 1.99 4.35
CA VAL A 56 -6.08 0.69 4.27
C VAL A 56 -5.21 -0.29 5.02
N THR A 57 -5.81 -0.99 5.97
CA THR A 57 -5.16 -2.05 6.74
C THR A 57 -5.86 -3.38 6.52
N ALA A 58 -5.10 -4.45 6.39
CA ALA A 58 -5.63 -5.80 6.30
C ALA A 58 -4.65 -6.82 6.91
N PRO A 59 -5.14 -7.98 7.38
CA PRO A 59 -4.27 -8.96 8.03
C PRO A 59 -3.25 -9.56 7.06
N THR A 60 -3.56 -9.59 5.76
CA THR A 60 -2.66 -10.04 4.69
C THR A 60 -2.34 -8.93 3.69
N GLU A 61 -1.20 -9.04 3.01
CA GLU A 61 -0.80 -8.10 1.96
C GLU A 61 -1.80 -8.11 0.80
N ASP A 62 -2.25 -9.28 0.37
CA ASP A 62 -3.20 -9.45 -0.73
C ASP A 62 -4.52 -8.73 -0.45
N GLU A 63 -5.11 -8.91 0.74
CA GLU A 63 -6.34 -8.20 1.11
C GLU A 63 -6.13 -6.68 1.21
N ALA A 64 -4.95 -6.24 1.68
CA ALA A 64 -4.65 -4.81 1.75
C ALA A 64 -4.61 -4.22 0.35
N ILE A 65 -3.98 -4.92 -0.60
CA ILE A 65 -3.92 -4.54 -2.02
C ILE A 65 -5.33 -4.50 -2.59
N GLU A 66 -6.10 -5.58 -2.49
CA GLU A 66 -7.48 -5.62 -3.03
C GLU A 66 -8.36 -4.49 -2.51
N LYS A 67 -8.27 -4.18 -1.21
CA LYS A 67 -8.98 -3.05 -0.63
C LYS A 67 -8.44 -1.72 -1.14
N ALA A 68 -7.12 -1.57 -1.29
CA ALA A 68 -6.51 -0.37 -1.85
C ALA A 68 -6.95 -0.13 -3.31
N LEU A 69 -7.06 -1.18 -4.13
CA LEU A 69 -7.51 -1.07 -5.53
C LEU A 69 -8.89 -0.42 -5.66
N LYS A 70 -9.80 -0.66 -4.70
CA LYS A 70 -11.14 -0.04 -4.68
C LYS A 70 -11.11 1.48 -4.54
N TYR A 71 -9.97 2.04 -4.09
CA TYR A 71 -9.78 3.48 -3.91
C TYR A 71 -8.90 4.10 -5.00
N ILE A 72 -8.43 3.30 -5.96
CA ILE A 72 -7.80 3.81 -7.19
C ILE A 72 -8.86 4.61 -7.93
N LYS A 73 -8.52 5.84 -8.28
CA LYS A 73 -9.32 6.67 -9.16
C LYS A 73 -8.86 6.37 -10.60
N ALA A 74 -9.79 5.92 -11.43
CA ALA A 74 -9.59 5.79 -12.88
C ALA A 74 -9.50 7.17 -13.53
#